data_AF-A0A7C3HG51-F1
#
_entry.id   AF-A0A7C3HG51-F1
#
_cell.length_a   1.000
_cell.length_b   1.000
_cell.length_c   1.000
_cell.angle_alpha   90.00
_cell.angle_beta   90.00
_cell.angle_gamma   90.00
#
_symmetry.space_group_name_H-M   'P 1'
#
loop_
_entity.id
_entity.type
_entity.pdbx_description
1 polymer ?
#
loop_
_entity_poly.entity_id
_entity_poly.type
_entity_poly.pdbx_seq_one_letter_code
_entity_poly.pdbx_strand_id
1 'polypeptide(L)'
;ALGHHRDDLIESLLMSTLYSGEIRSMPPKLLTQDKRHIVIRPMVYCQEKNIIEYANEQKFPIIPCNLCGSQENLTRKKVKALIQDLAEQNPKIPANMLHALSNVRKSQLMDFELWDFKNLEEKLLLASESEVENALNEEPFDETYTNKEEVISFNPG
;
A
#
# COMPACT_ATOMS: atom_id res chain seq x y z
N ALA A 1 -25.95 1.79 6.66
CA ALA A 1 -24.51 1.74 6.31
C ALA A 1 -23.81 0.92 7.39
N LEU A 2 -23.13 -0.17 7.03
CA LEU A 2 -22.40 -0.96 8.02
C LEU A 2 -21.24 -0.11 8.54
N GLY A 3 -21.23 0.12 9.86
CA GLY A 3 -20.33 1.05 10.54
C GLY A 3 -18.88 0.58 10.61
N HIS A 4 -18.33 0.08 9.51
CA HIS A 4 -16.99 -0.47 9.48
C HIS A 4 -15.96 0.64 9.61
N HIS A 5 -15.36 0.68 10.80
CA HIS A 5 -14.29 1.59 11.16
C HIS A 5 -12.95 1.07 10.63
N ARG A 6 -11.90 1.89 10.74
CA ARG A 6 -10.54 1.53 10.33
C ARG A 6 -10.11 0.17 10.87
N ASP A 7 -10.45 -0.10 12.13
CA ASP A 7 -9.92 -1.27 12.84
C ASP A 7 -10.55 -2.58 12.32
N ASP A 8 -11.78 -2.55 11.77
CA ASP A 8 -12.40 -3.70 11.08
C ASP A 8 -11.59 -4.18 9.85
N LEU A 9 -10.94 -3.26 9.13
CA LEU A 9 -10.14 -3.60 7.95
C LEU A 9 -8.85 -4.31 8.35
N ILE A 10 -8.25 -3.87 9.46
CA ILE A 10 -7.03 -4.44 10.02
C ILE A 10 -7.35 -5.80 10.65
N GLU A 11 -8.44 -5.90 11.40
CA GLU A 11 -8.96 -7.18 11.92
C GLU A 11 -9.20 -8.17 10.80
N SER A 12 -9.89 -7.76 9.72
CA SER A 12 -10.16 -8.62 8.56
C SER A 12 -8.87 -9.09 7.89
N LEU A 13 -7.88 -8.21 7.74
CA LEU A 13 -6.57 -8.55 7.17
C LEU A 13 -5.84 -9.58 8.03
N LEU A 14 -5.78 -9.37 9.35
CA LEU A 14 -5.10 -10.32 10.24
C LEU A 14 -5.83 -11.65 10.28
N MET A 15 -7.16 -11.63 10.29
CA MET A 15 -7.95 -12.85 10.24
C MET A 15 -7.68 -13.64 8.96
N SER A 16 -7.72 -13.00 7.80
CA SER A 16 -7.45 -13.67 6.52
C SER A 16 -6.03 -14.21 6.45
N THR A 17 -5.05 -13.44 6.94
CA THR A 17 -3.64 -13.80 6.89
C THR A 17 -3.33 -14.97 7.83
N LEU A 18 -3.80 -14.90 9.08
CA LEU A 18 -3.45 -15.86 10.13
C LEU A 18 -4.29 -17.15 10.09
N TYR A 19 -5.54 -17.09 9.61
CA TYR A 19 -6.47 -18.23 9.67
C TYR A 19 -6.91 -18.73 8.29
N SER A 20 -6.79 -17.93 7.23
CA SER A 20 -7.18 -18.33 5.87
C SER A 20 -6.02 -18.43 4.89
N GLY A 21 -4.82 -17.96 5.26
CA GLY A 21 -3.64 -17.97 4.38
C GLY A 21 -3.75 -16.99 3.20
N GLU A 22 -4.64 -15.99 3.27
CA GLU A 22 -4.87 -15.02 2.21
C GLU A 22 -4.52 -13.60 2.66
N ILE A 23 -3.91 -12.81 1.79
CA ILE A 23 -3.75 -11.36 2.00
C ILE A 23 -4.98 -10.66 1.41
N ARG A 24 -6.03 -10.50 2.22
CA ARG A 24 -7.29 -9.86 1.81
C ARG A 24 -7.87 -9.04 2.94
N SER A 25 -8.38 -7.86 2.61
CA SER A 25 -9.20 -7.07 3.54
C SER A 25 -10.53 -6.71 2.88
N MET A 26 -11.41 -6.06 3.63
CA MET A 26 -12.69 -5.57 3.19
C MET A 26 -12.52 -4.25 2.42
N PRO A 27 -12.66 -4.21 1.08
CA PRO A 27 -12.37 -3.00 0.31
C PRO A 27 -13.37 -1.88 0.63
N PRO A 28 -12.96 -0.60 0.55
CA PRO A 28 -13.81 0.54 0.89
C PRO A 28 -14.98 0.73 -0.10
N LYS A 29 -14.81 0.23 -1.32
CA LYS A 29 -15.83 0.19 -2.37
C LYS A 29 -15.89 -1.23 -2.92
N LEU A 30 -17.05 -1.87 -2.86
CA LEU A 30 -17.26 -3.22 -3.37
C LEU A 30 -18.46 -3.22 -4.32
N LEU A 31 -18.29 -3.76 -5.52
CA LEU A 31 -19.41 -4.10 -6.38
C LEU A 31 -20.02 -5.41 -5.87
N THR A 32 -21.33 -5.44 -5.61
CA THR A 32 -22.00 -6.67 -5.19
C THR A 32 -21.89 -7.74 -6.28
N GLN A 33 -21.96 -9.01 -5.89
CA GLN A 33 -21.86 -10.14 -6.83
C GLN A 33 -22.91 -10.06 -7.95
N ASP A 34 -24.11 -9.57 -7.63
CA ASP A 34 -25.19 -9.34 -8.61
C ASP A 34 -24.94 -8.14 -9.54
N LYS A 35 -23.84 -7.38 -9.35
CA LYS A 35 -23.45 -6.16 -10.06
C LYS A 35 -24.50 -5.03 -10.05
N ARG A 36 -25.54 -5.16 -9.25
CA ARG A 36 -26.66 -4.19 -9.15
C ARG A 36 -26.40 -3.07 -8.16
N HIS A 37 -25.49 -3.27 -7.20
CA HIS A 37 -25.26 -2.32 -6.13
C HIS A 37 -23.77 -2.13 -5.88
N ILE A 38 -23.40 -0.90 -5.52
CA ILE A 38 -22.07 -0.56 -5.03
C ILE A 38 -22.19 -0.32 -3.53
N VAL A 39 -21.49 -1.13 -2.75
CA VAL A 39 -21.36 -0.94 -1.31
C VAL A 39 -20.19 0.02 -1.07
N ILE A 40 -20.49 1.15 -0.43
CA ILE A 40 -19.49 2.13 0.01
C ILE A 40 -19.34 2.08 1.53
N ARG A 41 -18.10 2.16 2.02
CA ARG A 41 -17.76 2.22 3.45
C ARG A 41 -17.06 3.56 3.73
N PRO A 42 -17.81 4.61 4.08
CA PRO A 42 -17.23 5.96 4.24
C PRO A 42 -16.34 6.09 5.50
N MET A 43 -16.52 5.23 6.51
CA MET A 43 -15.81 5.33 7.81
C MET A 43 -14.51 4.52 7.90
N VAL A 44 -14.02 3.96 6.79
CA VAL A 44 -12.80 3.10 6.78
C VAL A 44 -11.53 3.81 7.24
N TYR A 45 -11.52 5.14 7.29
CA TYR A 45 -10.40 5.94 7.79
C TYR A 45 -10.63 6.46 9.22
N CYS A 46 -11.84 6.31 9.76
CA CYS A 46 -12.19 6.76 11.09
C CYS A 46 -11.71 5.77 12.13
N GLN A 47 -11.02 6.26 13.17
CA GLN A 47 -10.60 5.45 14.31
C GLN A 47 -11.80 5.14 15.19
N GLU A 48 -11.88 3.93 15.76
CA GLU A 48 -12.97 3.56 16.68
C GLU A 48 -13.08 4.54 17.86
N LYS A 49 -11.93 5.01 18.40
CA LYS A 49 -11.88 6.01 19.48
C LYS A 49 -12.64 7.29 19.13
N ASN A 50 -12.44 7.82 17.92
CA ASN A 50 -13.07 9.08 17.50
C ASN A 50 -14.59 8.90 17.30
N ILE A 51 -15.02 7.71 16.86
CA ILE A 51 -16.44 7.37 16.71
C ILE A 51 -17.11 7.29 18.09
N ILE A 52 -16.44 6.68 19.07
CA ILE A 52 -16.93 6.58 20.45
C ILE A 52 -17.03 7.96 21.11
N GLU A 53 -16.00 8.80 20.96
CA GLU A 53 -15.97 10.15 21.50
C GLU A 53 -17.11 11.00 20.93
N TYR A 54 -17.28 10.99 19.62
CA TYR A 54 -18.38 11.69 18.94
C TYR A 54 -19.76 11.14 19.37
N ALA A 55 -19.91 9.83 19.50
CA ALA A 55 -21.17 9.22 19.94
C ALA A 55 -21.56 9.64 21.36
N ASN A 56 -20.57 9.77 22.26
CA ASN A 56 -20.76 10.22 23.63
C ASN A 56 -21.16 11.70 23.68
N GLU A 57 -20.49 12.57 22.91
CA GLU A 57 -20.82 14.00 22.83
C GLU A 57 -22.23 14.25 22.30
N GLN A 58 -22.62 13.52 21.26
CA GLN A 58 -23.93 13.65 20.62
C GLN A 58 -25.04 12.86 21.36
N LYS A 59 -24.69 12.15 22.44
CA LYS A 59 -25.61 11.32 23.26
C LYS A 59 -26.43 10.35 22.42
N PHE A 60 -25.83 9.73 21.41
CA PHE A 60 -26.52 8.74 20.61
C PHE A 60 -26.84 7.49 21.44
N PRO A 61 -28.02 6.87 21.28
CA PRO A 61 -28.34 5.62 21.95
C PRO A 61 -27.45 4.50 21.39
N ILE A 62 -26.46 4.07 22.17
CA ILE A 62 -25.59 2.96 21.82
C ILE A 62 -26.39 1.66 22.04
N ILE A 63 -26.72 0.96 20.96
CA ILE A 63 -27.36 -0.35 21.04
C ILE A 63 -26.25 -1.40 21.19
N PRO A 64 -26.12 -2.09 22.35
CA PRO A 64 -25.10 -3.11 22.51
C PRO A 64 -25.39 -4.28 21.55
N CYS A 65 -24.44 -4.58 20.69
CA CYS A 65 -24.53 -5.72 19.77
C CYS A 65 -24.24 -7.02 20.54
N ASN A 66 -25.20 -7.44 21.35
CA ASN A 66 -25.20 -8.73 22.04
C ASN A 66 -25.99 -9.79 21.23
N LEU A 67 -26.49 -9.43 20.05
CA LEU A 67 -27.48 -10.23 19.30
C LEU A 67 -26.89 -11.30 18.36
N CYS A 68 -25.56 -11.44 18.26
CA CYS A 68 -24.94 -12.44 17.40
C CYS A 68 -24.24 -13.51 18.23
N GLY A 69 -24.97 -14.58 18.55
CA GLY A 69 -24.54 -15.72 19.37
C GLY A 69 -23.69 -16.77 18.63
N SER A 70 -22.69 -16.36 17.83
CA SER A 70 -21.78 -17.29 17.15
C SER A 70 -20.35 -17.19 17.71
N GLN A 71 -19.65 -18.32 17.74
CA GLN A 71 -18.24 -18.46 18.15
C GLN A 71 -17.27 -17.57 17.33
N GLU A 72 -17.72 -16.98 16.22
CA GLU A 72 -16.97 -16.00 15.41
C GLU A 72 -16.47 -14.81 16.23
N ASN A 73 -17.17 -14.46 17.32
CA ASN A 73 -16.73 -13.43 18.25
C ASN A 73 -15.38 -13.74 18.92
N LEU A 74 -15.02 -15.01 19.11
CA LEU A 74 -13.85 -15.36 19.93
C LEU A 74 -12.53 -15.12 19.17
N THR A 75 -12.48 -15.47 17.89
CA THR A 75 -11.32 -15.18 17.03
C THR A 75 -11.17 -13.69 16.81
N ARG A 76 -12.28 -12.99 16.51
CA ARG A 76 -12.27 -11.53 16.35
C ARG A 76 -11.80 -10.81 17.62
N LYS A 77 -12.26 -11.24 18.80
CA LYS A 77 -11.77 -10.72 20.10
C LYS A 77 -10.28 -10.95 20.31
N LYS A 78 -9.75 -12.13 19.95
CA LYS A 78 -8.32 -12.43 20.05
C LYS A 78 -7.48 -11.53 19.14
N VAL A 79 -7.92 -11.34 17.89
CA VAL A 79 -7.23 -10.47 16.94
C VAL A 79 -7.29 -9.01 17.40
N LYS A 80 -8.43 -8.55 17.91
CA LYS A 80 -8.57 -7.20 18.47
C LYS A 80 -7.61 -6.98 19.65
N ALA A 81 -7.50 -7.93 20.56
CA ALA A 81 -6.54 -7.88 21.67
C ALA A 81 -5.09 -7.84 21.15
N LEU A 82 -4.74 -8.68 20.17
CA LEU A 82 -3.41 -8.67 19.57
C LEU A 82 -3.06 -7.31 18.94
N ILE A 83 -3.99 -6.69 18.21
CA ILE A 83 -3.77 -5.35 17.63
C ILE A 83 -3.55 -4.32 18.74
N GLN A 84 -4.32 -4.40 19.81
CA GLN A 84 -4.20 -3.49 20.95
C GLN A 84 -2.84 -3.64 21.65
N ASP A 85 -2.39 -4.87 21.92
CA ASP A 85 -1.09 -5.14 22.53
C ASP A 85 0.07 -4.61 21.67
N LEU A 86 -0.04 -4.73 20.34
CA LEU A 86 0.93 -4.16 19.40
C LEU A 86 0.87 -2.63 19.41
N ALA A 87 -0.34 -2.04 19.45
CA ALA A 87 -0.52 -0.60 19.50
C ALA A 87 0.04 0.03 20.79
N GLU A 88 0.01 -0.70 21.90
CA GLU A 88 0.63 -0.27 23.17
C GLU A 88 2.16 -0.19 23.04
N GLN A 89 2.77 -1.12 22.32
CA GLN A 89 4.22 -1.10 22.06
C GLN A 89 4.60 -0.02 21.03
N ASN A 90 3.78 0.14 19.98
CA ASN A 90 3.97 1.16 18.96
C ASN A 90 2.62 1.68 18.44
N PRO A 91 2.21 2.90 18.84
CA PRO A 91 0.93 3.49 18.44
C PRO A 91 0.74 3.65 16.93
N LYS A 92 1.82 3.60 16.13
CA LYS A 92 1.75 3.71 14.68
C LYS A 92 1.38 2.40 13.99
N ILE A 93 1.43 1.25 14.68
CA ILE A 93 1.18 -0.06 14.05
C ILE A 93 -0.18 -0.13 13.35
N PRO A 94 -1.32 0.24 13.96
CA PRO A 94 -2.61 0.18 13.26
C PRO A 94 -2.63 1.06 12.00
N ALA A 95 -2.04 2.25 12.06
CA ALA A 95 -1.95 3.14 10.89
C ALA A 95 -1.06 2.56 9.78
N ASN A 96 0.08 1.98 10.15
CA ASN A 96 1.00 1.33 9.21
C ASN A 96 0.35 0.11 8.54
N MET A 97 -0.41 -0.69 9.29
CA MET A 97 -1.13 -1.85 8.74
C MET A 97 -2.21 -1.43 7.75
N LEU A 98 -2.97 -0.37 8.06
CA LEU A 98 -3.91 0.19 7.10
C LEU A 98 -3.20 0.70 5.84
N HIS A 99 -2.08 1.40 5.99
CA HIS A 99 -1.32 1.91 4.86
C HIS A 99 -0.74 0.78 4.00
N ALA A 100 -0.32 -0.33 4.61
CA ALA A 100 0.18 -1.52 3.92
C ALA A 100 -0.85 -2.12 2.95
N LEU A 101 -2.15 -2.08 3.28
CA LEU A 101 -3.22 -2.53 2.39
C LEU A 101 -3.26 -1.76 1.06
N SER A 102 -2.85 -0.49 1.05
CA SER A 102 -2.80 0.33 -0.16
C SER A 102 -1.43 0.38 -0.84
N ASN A 103 -0.38 -0.14 -0.20
CA ASN A 103 1.01 -0.02 -0.65
C ASN A 103 1.63 -1.39 -0.93
N VAL A 104 1.03 -2.13 -1.88
CA VAL A 104 1.49 -3.48 -2.24
C VAL A 104 2.58 -3.42 -3.31
N ARG A 105 3.74 -4.02 -3.02
CA ARG A 105 4.85 -4.18 -3.98
C ARG A 105 4.78 -5.58 -4.60
N LYS A 106 4.21 -5.68 -5.81
CA LYS A 106 3.97 -6.97 -6.50
C LYS A 106 5.24 -7.83 -6.64
N SER A 107 6.37 -7.23 -6.97
CA SER A 107 7.67 -7.92 -7.09
C SER A 107 8.23 -8.45 -5.76
N GLN A 108 7.70 -7.99 -4.63
CA GLN A 108 8.10 -8.42 -3.28
C GLN A 108 7.09 -9.42 -2.68
N LEU A 109 6.05 -9.79 -3.44
CA LEU A 109 5.11 -10.85 -3.11
C LEU A 109 5.37 -12.07 -3.98
N MET A 110 4.85 -13.24 -3.59
CA MET A 110 5.07 -14.51 -4.29
C MET A 110 3.94 -14.86 -5.28
N ASP A 111 3.34 -13.84 -5.90
CA ASP A 111 2.23 -14.01 -6.82
C ASP A 111 2.72 -14.01 -8.28
N PHE A 112 2.70 -15.20 -8.90
CA PHE A 112 3.16 -15.40 -10.28
C PHE A 112 2.20 -14.87 -11.35
N GLU A 113 0.95 -14.56 -11.01
CA GLU A 113 0.00 -13.94 -11.93
C GLU A 113 0.15 -12.42 -11.94
N LEU A 114 0.42 -11.84 -10.76
CA LEU A 114 0.59 -10.39 -10.59
C LEU A 114 2.00 -9.91 -10.92
N TRP A 115 3.02 -10.76 -10.83
CA TRP A 115 4.39 -10.46 -11.22
C TRP A 115 5.04 -11.61 -11.98
N ASP A 116 5.57 -11.29 -13.16
CA ASP A 116 6.23 -12.26 -14.01
C ASP A 116 7.65 -12.55 -13.51
N PHE A 117 7.73 -13.50 -12.59
CA PHE A 117 8.99 -14.04 -12.09
C PHE A 117 9.69 -14.96 -13.11
N LYS A 118 8.96 -15.52 -14.08
CA LYS A 118 9.50 -16.54 -14.99
C LYS A 118 10.43 -15.92 -16.03
N ASN A 119 10.09 -14.75 -16.54
CA ASN A 119 10.89 -14.07 -17.57
C ASN A 119 11.80 -12.98 -16.99
N LEU A 120 12.22 -13.11 -15.72
CA LEU A 120 13.16 -12.15 -15.11
C LEU A 120 14.54 -12.21 -15.76
N GLU A 121 15.01 -13.39 -16.13
CA GLU A 121 16.31 -13.57 -16.79
C GLU A 121 16.33 -12.96 -18.20
N GLU A 122 15.24 -13.11 -18.96
CA GLU A 122 15.08 -12.49 -20.28
C GLU A 122 15.09 -10.96 -20.17
N LYS A 123 14.44 -10.39 -19.15
CA LYS A 123 14.49 -8.95 -18.86
C LYS A 123 15.89 -8.47 -18.51
N LEU A 124 16.69 -9.28 -17.83
CA LEU A 124 18.08 -8.94 -17.49
C LEU A 124 18.95 -8.88 -18.75
N LEU A 125 18.78 -9.84 -19.66
CA LEU A 125 19.50 -9.87 -20.94
C LEU A 125 19.15 -8.65 -21.80
N LEU A 126 17.86 -8.36 -21.96
CA LEU A 126 17.38 -7.19 -22.70
C LEU A 126 17.88 -5.86 -22.10
N ALA A 127 17.93 -5.76 -20.77
CA ALA A 127 18.49 -4.58 -20.11
C ALA A 127 19.97 -4.41 -20.44
N SER A 128 20.76 -5.50 -20.38
CA SER A 128 22.19 -5.46 -20.71
C SER A 128 22.46 -5.12 -22.18
N GLU A 129 21.64 -5.60 -23.11
CA GLU A 129 21.75 -5.27 -24.54
C GLU A 129 21.43 -3.79 -24.80
N SER A 130 20.40 -3.25 -24.14
CA SER A 130 20.03 -1.83 -24.27
C SER A 130 21.08 -0.88 -23.66
N GLU A 131 21.75 -1.28 -22.58
CA GLU A 131 22.84 -0.50 -21.98
C GLU A 131 24.07 -0.46 -22.90
N VAL A 132 24.38 -1.57 -23.56
CA VAL A 132 25.44 -1.65 -24.57
C VAL A 132 25.09 -0.81 -25.80
N GLU A 133 23.86 -0.88 -26.30
CA GLU A 133 23.43 -0.07 -27.45
C GLU A 133 23.42 1.43 -27.13
N ASN A 134 23.01 1.83 -25.93
CA ASN A 134 23.09 3.22 -25.49
C ASN A 134 24.53 3.71 -25.33
N ALA A 135 25.44 2.89 -24.80
CA ALA A 135 26.86 3.22 -24.69
C ALA A 135 27.58 3.30 -26.05
N LEU A 136 27.09 2.58 -27.06
CA LEU A 136 27.63 2.63 -28.44
C LEU A 136 27.07 3.81 -29.26
N ASN A 137 25.99 4.44 -28.82
CA ASN A 137 25.35 5.58 -29.50
C ASN A 137 25.77 6.95 -28.95
N GLU A 138 26.61 7.02 -27.91
CA GLU A 138 27.32 8.25 -27.54
C GLU A 138 28.51 8.43 -28.53
N GLU A 139 28.28 9.21 -29.59
CA GLU A 139 29.29 9.53 -30.62
C GLU A 139 30.56 10.20 -30.04
N PRO A 140 31.73 10.03 -30.69
CA PRO A 140 33.04 10.08 -30.07
C PRO A 140 33.64 11.49 -29.91
N PHE A 141 34.64 11.54 -29.02
CA PHE A 141 35.55 12.65 -28.73
C PHE A 141 35.97 13.46 -29.98
N ASP A 142 35.62 14.75 -29.99
CA ASP A 142 35.96 15.71 -31.05
C ASP A 142 37.46 16.04 -31.05
N GLU A 143 38.20 15.54 -32.04
CA GLU A 143 39.65 15.70 -32.21
C GLU A 143 40.08 17.09 -32.72
N THR A 144 39.20 18.10 -32.76
CA THR A 144 39.51 19.39 -33.42
C THR A 144 40.18 20.47 -32.54
N TYR A 145 40.57 20.18 -31.30
CA TYR A 145 41.31 21.14 -30.46
C TYR A 145 42.80 20.81 -30.35
N THR A 146 43.58 21.08 -31.40
CA THR A 146 45.01 21.39 -31.23
C THR A 146 45.40 22.54 -32.18
N ASN A 147 45.88 23.62 -31.56
CA ASN A 147 46.48 24.85 -32.12
C ASN A 147 45.54 26.01 -32.50
N LYS A 148 45.14 26.78 -31.47
CA LYS A 148 44.95 28.23 -31.60
C LYS A 148 46.28 28.91 -31.19
N GLU A 149 47.02 29.47 -32.15
CA GLU A 149 47.95 30.56 -31.84
C GLU A 149 47.13 31.84 -31.64
N GLU A 150 47.21 32.43 -30.44
CA GLU A 150 46.59 33.70 -30.09
C GLU A 150 47.27 34.87 -30.80
N VAL A 151 46.53 35.64 -31.59
CA VAL A 151 46.90 37.00 -31.97
C VAL A 151 46.03 37.95 -31.14
N ILE A 152 46.57 38.41 -30.02
CA ILE A 152 46.01 39.50 -29.22
C ILE A 152 46.38 40.81 -29.91
N SER A 153 45.40 41.50 -30.49
CA SER A 153 45.57 42.88 -30.96
C SER A 153 45.36 43.84 -29.80
N PHE A 154 46.44 44.55 -29.46
CA PHE A 154 46.48 45.64 -28.49
C PHE A 154 46.06 46.94 -29.22
N ASN A 155 44.98 47.57 -28.78
CA ASN A 155 44.44 48.79 -29.38
C ASN A 155 44.93 50.02 -28.58
N PRO A 156 45.65 50.99 -29.17
CA PRO A 156 45.99 52.23 -28.49
C PRO A 156 45.07 53.38 -28.95
N GLY A 157 44.42 54.05 -28.00
CA GLY A 157 43.68 55.32 -28.24
C GLY A 157 42.31 55.36 -27.58
#